data_AF-A0A176RUN0-F1
#
_entry.id   AF-A0A176RUN0-F1
#
_cell.length_a   1.000
_cell.length_b   1.000
_cell.length_c   1.000
_cell.angle_alpha   90.00
_cell.angle_beta   90.00
_cell.angle_gamma   90.00
#
_symmetry.space_group_name_H-M   'P 1'
#
loop_
_entity.id
_entity.type
_entity.pdbx_description
1 polymer ?
#
loop_
_entity_poly.entity_id
_entity_poly.type
_entity_poly.pdbx_seq_one_letter_code
_entity_poly.pdbx_strand_id
1 'polypeptide(L)'
;MLNTPISKKQNRYQRIQLILPILISLLQGISVKAEIPIVHALLFYSPTCPHCHKVISEDIPPLIKKYGQQLHIVVINVQQEDGNALYKAAIKQFQIPKERFGVPTLIVGNQVLVGSDEIPTQFPELIDKFLAQGGIDWLMKYQRSFQN
;
A
#
# COMPACT_ATOMS: atom_id res chain seq x y z
N MET A 1 -60.25 47.07 21.28
CA MET A 1 -58.89 46.96 21.85
C MET A 1 -58.85 45.62 22.58
N LEU A 2 -58.08 44.59 22.23
CA LEU A 2 -56.68 44.51 21.80
C LEU A 2 -56.47 43.29 20.87
N ASN A 3 -55.73 43.49 19.77
CA ASN A 3 -55.20 42.41 18.92
C ASN A 3 -54.01 41.73 19.62
N THR A 4 -53.94 40.40 19.57
CA THR A 4 -52.78 39.61 20.00
C THR A 4 -51.86 39.31 18.80
N PRO A 5 -50.53 39.50 18.90
CA PRO A 5 -49.61 39.19 17.82
C PRO A 5 -49.20 37.71 17.85
N ILE A 6 -49.71 36.95 16.87
CA ILE A 6 -49.27 35.58 16.56
C ILE A 6 -48.00 35.62 15.71
N SER A 7 -47.01 34.81 16.10
CA SER A 7 -45.99 34.18 15.25
C SER A 7 -44.91 35.07 14.58
N LYS A 8 -43.77 35.24 15.27
CA LYS A 8 -42.45 35.35 14.61
C LYS A 8 -41.53 34.15 14.87
N LYS A 9 -41.78 33.38 15.94
CA LYS A 9 -40.90 32.28 16.38
C LYS A 9 -41.05 31.01 15.53
N GLN A 10 -42.23 30.75 14.96
CA GLN A 10 -42.55 29.57 14.13
C GLN A 10 -41.83 29.56 12.76
N ASN A 11 -41.64 30.72 12.13
CA ASN A 11 -40.99 30.83 10.82
C ASN A 11 -39.50 30.47 10.81
N ARG A 12 -38.82 30.53 11.97
CA ARG A 12 -37.40 30.16 12.07
C ARG A 12 -37.20 28.64 12.06
N TYR A 13 -38.10 27.88 12.69
CA TYR A 13 -38.03 26.42 12.74
C TYR A 13 -38.54 25.75 11.45
N GLN A 14 -39.53 26.34 10.77
CA GLN A 14 -40.01 25.82 9.47
C GLN A 14 -38.96 25.89 8.35
N ARG A 15 -38.10 26.92 8.35
CA ARG A 15 -37.00 27.03 7.37
C ARG A 15 -35.89 26.01 7.65
N ILE A 16 -35.60 25.73 8.92
CA ILE A 16 -34.58 24.74 9.32
C ILE A 16 -35.06 23.31 9.03
N GLN A 17 -36.35 23.02 9.20
CA GLN A 17 -36.94 21.70 8.92
C GLN A 17 -36.93 21.31 7.44
N LEU A 18 -36.91 22.27 6.50
CA LEU A 18 -36.84 21.98 5.06
C LEU A 18 -35.40 21.82 4.54
N ILE A 19 -34.42 22.50 5.14
CA ILE A 19 -33.02 22.46 4.69
C ILE A 19 -32.31 21.19 5.15
N LEU A 20 -32.66 20.67 6.34
CA LEU A 20 -32.04 19.49 6.93
C LEU A 20 -32.19 18.20 6.08
N PRO A 21 -33.37 17.83 5.56
CA PRO A 21 -33.51 16.63 4.70
C PRO A 21 -32.85 16.82 3.33
N ILE A 22 -32.81 18.05 2.79
CA ILE A 22 -32.12 18.35 1.52
C ILE A 22 -30.61 18.15 1.66
N LEU A 23 -30.01 18.63 2.76
CA LEU A 23 -28.58 18.44 3.04
C LEU A 23 -28.23 16.95 3.24
N ILE A 24 -29.12 16.18 3.88
CA ILE A 24 -28.97 14.73 4.09
C ILE A 24 -29.11 13.97 2.76
N SER A 25 -30.03 14.36 1.86
CA SER A 25 -30.14 13.75 0.53
C SER A 25 -28.94 14.07 -0.38
N LEU A 26 -28.33 15.25 -0.25
CA LEU A 26 -27.10 15.61 -0.96
C LEU A 26 -25.88 14.77 -0.55
N LEU A 27 -25.89 14.17 0.65
CA LEU A 27 -24.82 13.31 1.17
C LEU A 27 -24.92 11.84 0.72
N GLN A 28 -26.03 11.39 0.13
CA GLN A 28 -26.25 9.99 -0.23
C GLN A 28 -25.56 9.56 -1.54
N GLY A 29 -24.97 10.50 -2.28
CA GLY A 29 -24.40 10.26 -3.62
C GLY A 29 -22.92 9.86 -3.67
N ILE A 30 -22.25 9.66 -2.53
CA ILE A 30 -20.81 9.38 -2.50
C ILE A 30 -20.59 7.87 -2.50
N SER A 31 -20.48 7.26 -3.68
CA SER A 31 -20.00 5.88 -3.81
C SER A 31 -18.50 5.83 -3.48
N VAL A 32 -18.16 5.45 -2.24
CA VAL A 32 -16.79 5.10 -1.90
C VAL A 32 -16.46 3.78 -2.57
N LYS A 33 -15.62 3.81 -3.60
CA LYS A 33 -15.08 2.60 -4.20
C LYS A 33 -14.14 1.97 -3.16
N ALA A 34 -14.51 0.81 -2.62
CA ALA A 34 -13.62 0.05 -1.75
C ALA A 34 -12.47 -0.48 -2.61
N GLU A 35 -11.34 0.22 -2.62
CA GLU A 35 -10.12 -0.26 -3.23
C GLU A 35 -9.58 -1.42 -2.38
N ILE A 36 -9.29 -2.54 -3.03
CA ILE A 36 -8.70 -3.71 -2.37
C ILE A 36 -7.28 -3.30 -1.96
N PRO A 37 -6.88 -3.47 -0.68
CA PRO A 37 -5.52 -3.18 -0.26
C PRO A 37 -4.54 -4.12 -0.98
N ILE A 38 -3.51 -3.58 -1.61
CA ILE A 38 -2.50 -4.34 -2.36
C ILE A 38 -1.13 -4.09 -1.75
N VAL A 39 -0.35 -5.15 -1.55
CA VAL A 39 1.06 -5.07 -1.18
C VAL A 39 1.93 -5.23 -2.42
N HIS A 40 2.73 -4.21 -2.70
CA HIS A 40 3.73 -4.24 -3.77
C HIS A 40 5.13 -4.48 -3.21
N ALA A 41 5.86 -5.38 -3.85
CA ALA A 41 7.24 -5.70 -3.51
C ALA A 41 8.13 -5.78 -4.76
N LEU A 42 9.42 -5.50 -4.56
CA LEU A 42 10.47 -5.72 -5.56
C LEU A 42 11.33 -6.90 -5.12
N LEU A 43 11.60 -7.84 -6.02
CA LEU A 43 12.52 -8.95 -5.79
C LEU A 43 13.67 -8.87 -6.80
N PHE A 44 14.84 -8.43 -6.35
CA PHE A 44 16.06 -8.47 -7.13
C PHE A 44 16.68 -9.85 -7.05
N TYR A 45 16.98 -10.45 -8.21
CA TYR A 45 17.50 -11.81 -8.30
C TYR A 45 18.57 -11.93 -9.39
N SER A 46 19.32 -13.03 -9.35
CA SER A 46 20.19 -13.47 -10.44
C SER A 46 19.81 -14.89 -10.88
N PRO A 47 19.71 -15.17 -12.20
CA PRO A 47 19.44 -16.50 -12.75
C PRO A 47 20.50 -17.55 -12.41
N THR A 48 21.68 -17.16 -11.93
CA THR A 48 22.76 -18.11 -11.58
C THR A 48 22.94 -18.24 -10.06
N CYS A 49 22.05 -17.66 -9.26
CA CYS A 49 22.12 -17.71 -7.79
C CYS A 49 21.23 -18.83 -7.22
N PRO A 50 21.77 -19.85 -6.53
CA PRO A 50 20.97 -20.93 -5.95
C PRO A 50 19.92 -20.45 -4.93
N HIS A 51 20.26 -19.47 -4.09
CA HIS A 51 19.33 -18.89 -3.13
C HIS A 51 18.16 -18.17 -3.81
N CYS A 52 18.38 -17.55 -4.97
CA CYS A 52 17.31 -16.96 -5.77
C CYS A 52 16.36 -18.03 -6.32
N HIS A 53 16.88 -19.15 -6.78
CA HIS A 53 16.05 -20.26 -7.28
C HIS A 53 15.11 -20.74 -6.18
N LYS A 54 15.65 -21.08 -5.00
CA LYS A 54 14.85 -21.51 -3.86
C LYS A 54 13.72 -20.52 -3.56
N VAL A 55 14.04 -19.24 -3.38
CA VAL A 55 13.03 -18.22 -3.07
C VAL A 55 11.94 -18.14 -4.14
N ILE A 56 12.33 -18.10 -5.42
CA ILE A 56 11.38 -17.92 -6.53
C ILE A 56 10.53 -19.17 -6.78
N SER A 57 11.10 -20.37 -6.66
CA SER A 57 10.40 -21.61 -7.00
C SER A 57 9.65 -22.25 -5.83
N GLU A 58 10.08 -21.99 -4.58
CA GLU A 58 9.53 -22.67 -3.40
C GLU A 58 8.82 -21.70 -2.46
N ASP A 59 9.46 -20.57 -2.13
CA ASP A 59 8.98 -19.70 -1.05
C ASP A 59 7.90 -18.69 -1.52
N ILE A 60 8.06 -18.11 -2.71
CA ILE A 60 7.14 -17.10 -3.25
C ILE A 60 5.80 -17.68 -3.76
N PRO A 61 5.74 -18.81 -4.51
CA PRO A 61 4.49 -19.28 -5.10
C PRO A 61 3.35 -19.54 -4.08
N PRO A 62 3.61 -20.13 -2.89
CA PRO A 62 2.61 -20.26 -1.85
C PRO A 62 2.01 -18.92 -1.40
N LEU A 63 2.81 -17.85 -1.35
CA LEU A 63 2.35 -16.51 -0.97
C LEU A 63 1.46 -15.91 -2.05
N ILE A 64 1.84 -16.03 -3.33
CA ILE A 64 0.99 -15.59 -4.45
C ILE A 64 -0.36 -16.32 -4.41
N LYS A 65 -0.36 -17.63 -4.11
CA LYS A 65 -1.59 -18.41 -3.96
C LYS A 65 -2.44 -17.97 -2.76
N LYS A 66 -1.81 -17.66 -1.62
CA LYS A 66 -2.49 -17.24 -0.38
C LYS A 66 -3.13 -15.87 -0.52
N TYR A 67 -2.41 -14.90 -1.08
CA TYR A 67 -2.83 -13.49 -1.10
C TYR A 67 -3.53 -13.06 -2.40
N GLY A 68 -3.30 -13.78 -3.51
CA GLY A 68 -3.94 -13.51 -4.78
C GLY A 68 -3.71 -12.07 -5.25
N GLN A 69 -4.79 -11.36 -5.57
CA GLN A 69 -4.76 -9.98 -6.08
C GLN A 69 -4.24 -8.95 -5.07
N GLN A 70 -4.07 -9.33 -3.80
CA GLN A 70 -3.56 -8.45 -2.74
C GLN A 70 -2.03 -8.44 -2.67
N LEU A 71 -1.32 -9.23 -3.49
CA LEU A 71 0.14 -9.29 -3.50
C LEU A 71 0.69 -9.23 -4.92
N HIS A 72 1.50 -8.22 -5.19
CA HIS A 72 2.20 -8.04 -6.45
C HIS A 72 3.70 -7.96 -6.21
N ILE A 73 4.46 -8.83 -6.89
CA ILE A 73 5.92 -8.88 -6.78
C ILE A 73 6.50 -8.66 -8.17
N VAL A 74 7.29 -7.61 -8.33
CA VAL A 74 8.07 -7.39 -9.55
C VAL A 74 9.45 -8.01 -9.36
N VAL A 75 9.77 -8.96 -10.24
CA VAL A 75 11.01 -9.74 -10.17
C VAL A 75 12.02 -9.18 -11.18
N ILE A 76 13.18 -8.73 -10.70
CA ILE A 76 14.16 -7.93 -11.47
C ILE A 76 15.49 -8.68 -11.55
N ASN A 77 15.93 -9.01 -12.77
CA ASN A 77 17.20 -9.67 -13.00
C ASN A 77 18.37 -8.67 -12.94
N VAL A 78 19.24 -8.80 -11.93
CA VAL A 78 20.40 -7.91 -11.75
C VAL A 78 21.56 -8.17 -12.73
N GLN A 79 21.49 -9.22 -13.54
CA GLN A 79 22.44 -9.43 -14.65
C GLN A 79 22.14 -8.57 -15.87
N GLN A 80 20.92 -8.04 -15.98
CA GLN A 80 20.57 -7.05 -17.01
C GLN A 80 21.04 -5.66 -16.59
N GLU A 81 21.44 -4.83 -17.55
CA GLU A 81 21.97 -3.49 -17.28
C GLU A 81 20.98 -2.63 -16.47
N ASP A 82 19.74 -2.54 -16.92
CA ASP A 82 18.67 -1.80 -16.22
C ASP A 82 18.37 -2.39 -14.84
N GLY A 83 18.35 -3.73 -14.73
CA GLY A 83 18.10 -4.40 -13.45
C GLY A 83 19.22 -4.14 -12.43
N ASN A 84 20.48 -4.13 -12.88
CA ASN A 84 21.63 -3.75 -12.06
C ASN A 84 21.57 -2.28 -11.65
N ALA A 85 21.20 -1.39 -12.57
CA ALA A 85 21.03 0.03 -12.28
C ALA A 85 19.94 0.26 -11.22
N LEU A 86 18.80 -0.42 -11.34
CA LEU A 86 17.73 -0.40 -10.34
C LEU A 86 18.19 -0.96 -8.99
N TYR A 87 18.94 -2.05 -8.96
CA TYR A 87 19.46 -2.62 -7.72
C TYR A 87 20.43 -1.67 -7.01
N LYS A 88 21.35 -1.03 -7.77
CA LYS A 88 22.26 -0.01 -7.24
C LYS A 88 21.50 1.21 -6.70
N ALA A 89 20.43 1.63 -7.38
CA ALA A 89 19.56 2.71 -6.90
C ALA A 89 18.84 2.31 -5.59
N ALA A 90 18.35 1.06 -5.50
CA ALA A 90 17.72 0.53 -4.31
C ALA A 90 18.70 0.48 -3.12
N ILE A 91 19.93 0.00 -3.32
CA ILE A 91 20.99 0.01 -2.30
C ILE A 91 21.17 1.41 -1.71
N LYS A 92 21.28 2.44 -2.56
CA LYS A 92 21.44 3.83 -2.12
C LYS A 92 20.20 4.34 -1.40
N GLN A 93 19.02 4.10 -1.96
CA GLN A 93 17.75 4.62 -1.47
C GLN A 93 17.37 4.06 -0.09
N PHE A 94 17.61 2.77 0.12
CA PHE A 94 17.31 2.07 1.36
C PHE A 94 18.52 1.96 2.30
N GLN A 95 19.65 2.57 1.92
CA GLN A 95 20.89 2.60 2.72
C GLN A 95 21.31 1.19 3.15
N ILE A 96 21.25 0.24 2.22
CA ILE A 96 21.62 -1.16 2.51
C ILE A 96 23.11 -1.16 2.87
N PRO A 97 23.51 -1.76 4.01
CA PRO A 97 24.92 -1.83 4.38
C PRO A 97 25.65 -2.83 3.48
N LYS A 98 26.95 -2.62 3.26
CA LYS A 98 27.74 -3.42 2.31
C LYS A 98 27.75 -4.91 2.63
N GLU A 99 27.70 -5.25 3.91
CA GLU A 99 27.69 -6.62 4.42
C GLU A 99 26.41 -7.38 4.04
N ARG A 100 25.35 -6.64 3.65
CA ARG A 100 24.07 -7.18 3.18
C ARG A 100 23.89 -7.07 1.67
N PHE A 101 24.93 -6.71 0.92
CA PHE A 101 24.84 -6.71 -0.55
C PHE A 101 24.75 -8.15 -1.06
N GLY A 102 23.76 -8.41 -1.90
CA GLY A 102 23.55 -9.74 -2.45
C GLY A 102 22.14 -9.94 -2.96
N VAL A 103 21.95 -11.05 -3.66
CA VAL A 103 20.65 -11.50 -4.12
C VAL A 103 20.36 -12.89 -3.54
N PRO A 104 19.09 -13.25 -3.28
CA PRO A 104 17.89 -12.44 -3.51
C PRO A 104 17.78 -11.27 -2.53
N THR A 105 17.35 -10.09 -3.01
CA THR A 105 16.96 -8.96 -2.15
C THR A 105 15.50 -8.64 -2.42
N LEU A 106 14.67 -8.72 -1.40
CA LEU A 106 13.27 -8.32 -1.45
C LEU A 106 13.06 -6.99 -0.73
N ILE A 107 12.34 -6.07 -1.35
CA ILE A 107 11.97 -4.78 -0.77
C ILE A 107 10.46 -4.67 -0.75
N VAL A 108 9.89 -4.43 0.43
CA VAL A 108 8.46 -4.19 0.64
C VAL A 108 8.29 -2.99 1.58
N GLY A 109 7.72 -1.91 1.05
CA GLY A 109 7.71 -0.62 1.73
C GLY A 109 9.10 -0.12 2.07
N ASN A 110 9.37 0.03 3.37
CA ASN A 110 10.67 0.45 3.88
C ASN A 110 11.51 -0.71 4.43
N GLN A 111 11.06 -1.95 4.25
CA GLN A 111 11.74 -3.15 4.74
C GLN A 111 12.57 -3.78 3.61
N VAL A 112 13.79 -4.21 3.95
CA VAL A 112 14.72 -4.90 3.05
C VAL A 112 15.06 -6.26 3.64
N LEU A 113 14.64 -7.32 2.97
CA LEU A 113 14.95 -8.71 3.31
C LEU A 113 15.99 -9.25 2.33
N VAL A 114 17.03 -9.92 2.83
CA VAL A 114 18.12 -10.44 2.00
C VAL A 114 18.33 -11.92 2.25
N GLY A 115 18.46 -12.69 1.17
CA GLY A 115 18.79 -14.11 1.23
C GLY A 115 17.58 -15.03 1.37
N SER A 116 17.84 -16.33 1.30
CA SER A 116 16.83 -17.39 1.37
C SER A 116 16.36 -17.74 2.78
N ASP A 117 16.84 -17.01 3.79
CA ASP A 117 16.48 -17.22 5.19
C ASP A 117 15.50 -16.13 5.64
N GLU A 118 15.87 -14.85 5.47
CA GLU A 118 15.02 -13.73 5.89
C GLU A 118 13.73 -13.63 5.08
N ILE A 119 13.79 -13.84 3.77
CA ILE A 119 12.63 -13.70 2.88
C ILE A 119 11.50 -14.65 3.30
N PRO A 120 11.69 -15.99 3.37
CA PRO A 120 10.60 -16.88 3.76
C PRO A 120 10.14 -16.69 5.21
N THR A 121 11.03 -16.29 6.12
CA THR A 121 10.66 -16.13 7.54
C THR A 121 9.89 -14.84 7.81
N GLN A 122 10.27 -13.72 7.18
CA GLN A 122 9.73 -12.40 7.55
C GLN A 122 8.69 -11.87 6.57
N PHE A 123 8.79 -12.22 5.29
CA PHE A 123 7.91 -11.65 4.27
C PHE A 123 6.41 -11.95 4.48
N PRO A 124 5.99 -13.16 4.90
CA PRO A 124 4.57 -13.46 5.13
C PRO A 124 3.93 -12.52 6.17
N GLU A 125 4.62 -12.30 7.29
CA GLU A 125 4.13 -11.42 8.36
C GLU A 125 4.08 -9.95 7.91
N LEU A 126 5.05 -9.52 7.09
CA LEU A 126 5.04 -8.18 6.51
C LEU A 126 3.87 -7.96 5.56
N ILE A 127 3.49 -8.97 4.76
CA ILE A 127 2.31 -8.88 3.90
C ILE A 127 1.05 -8.70 4.75
N ASP A 128 0.85 -9.56 5.76
CA ASP A 128 -0.31 -9.45 6.66
C ASP A 128 -0.37 -8.07 7.33
N LYS A 129 0.79 -7.58 7.82
CA LYS A 129 0.91 -6.26 8.45
C LYS A 129 0.54 -5.13 7.49
N PHE A 130 1.07 -5.12 6.27
CA PHE A 130 0.80 -4.03 5.32
C PHE A 130 -0.63 -4.08 4.78
N LEU A 131 -1.21 -5.27 4.56
CA LEU A 131 -2.62 -5.39 4.19
C LEU A 131 -3.54 -4.83 5.28
N ALA A 132 -3.25 -5.10 6.56
CA ALA A 132 -3.98 -4.52 7.69
C ALA A 132 -3.87 -2.99 7.76
N GLN A 133 -2.87 -2.39 7.11
CA GLN A 133 -2.65 -0.93 7.05
C GLN A 133 -3.28 -0.27 5.81
N GLY A 134 -4.04 -1.03 5.00
CA GLY A 134 -4.61 -0.53 3.75
C GLY A 134 -3.76 -0.83 2.51
N GLY A 135 -2.75 -1.69 2.64
CA GLY A 135 -1.83 -2.05 1.58
C GLY A 135 -0.62 -1.12 1.51
N ILE A 136 0.25 -1.39 0.54
CA ILE A 136 1.36 -0.51 0.22
C ILE A 136 1.49 -0.40 -1.31
N ASP A 137 1.10 0.76 -1.81
CA ASP A 137 1.21 1.08 -3.23
C ASP A 137 2.62 1.58 -3.58
N TRP A 138 2.96 1.56 -4.87
CA TRP A 138 4.25 1.98 -5.41
C TRP A 138 4.66 3.41 -5.01
N LEU A 139 3.68 4.27 -4.70
CA LEU A 139 3.86 5.71 -4.46
C LEU A 139 4.05 6.11 -2.99
N MET A 140 4.14 5.16 -2.05
CA MET A 140 4.12 5.47 -0.61
C MET A 140 5.27 6.37 -0.12
N LYS A 141 6.43 6.43 -0.81
CA LYS A 141 7.46 7.44 -0.49
C LYS A 141 7.20 8.80 -1.17
N TYR A 142 6.57 8.80 -2.33
CA TYR A 142 6.27 10.03 -3.07
C TYR A 142 5.21 10.84 -2.31
N GLN A 143 4.11 10.23 -1.87
CA GLN A 143 3.03 10.93 -1.17
C GLN A 143 3.46 11.58 0.16
N ARG A 144 4.36 10.95 0.92
CA ARG A 144 4.84 11.52 2.20
C ARG A 144 5.74 12.75 2.01
N SER A 145 6.30 12.93 0.81
CA SER A 145 7.16 14.07 0.47
C SER A 145 6.37 15.30 0.00
N PHE A 146 5.05 15.18 -0.23
CA PHE A 146 4.15 16.32 -0.56
C PHE A 146 3.31 16.80 0.62
N GLN A 147 3.52 16.25 1.83
CA GLN A 147 2.79 16.65 3.04
C GLN A 147 3.66 17.43 4.06
N ASN A 148 4.90 17.77 3.72
CA ASN A 148 5.79 18.63 4.51
C ASN A 148 6.33 19.79 3.68
#